data_AF-A0A1L7XMR2-F1
#
_entry.id   AF-A0A1L7XMR2-F1
#
_cell.length_a   1.000
_cell.length_b   1.000
_cell.length_c   1.000
_cell.angle_alpha   90.00
_cell.angle_beta   90.00
_cell.angle_gamma   90.00
#
_symmetry.space_group_name_H-M   'P 1'
#
loop_
_entity.id
_entity.type
_entity.pdbx_description
1 polymer ?
#
loop_
_entity_poly.entity_id
_entity_poly.type
_entity_poly.pdbx_seq_one_letter_code
_entity_poly.pdbx_strand_id
1 'polypeptide(L)'
;MSFEPLSFEPIKDDERSVLNSDAQLDILTLFEAAINSSSYPNIDEKAKRFVIDLVAFALEGKSGLDADAVASATWKVLINTASCIPGRHYGQDVLVKIVSLLGAAGDTWKDYPGFGIAMRENWNRSPVFQLGDDDEGEFTLDEWLNLNSFVARLGKEFISFGLWELRNGLEGLKAEEESAPEAVVNTRILVATEWIIQGGRGLLRESLLNALSHEPDSGSPWSGGPLFPGARGFNLERWGFWKRRLGELRKAAVESSQKPIDEAVELMTALEAEAANAWGVN
;
A
#
# COMPACT_ATOMS: atom_id res chain seq x y z
N MET A 1 9.50 11.72 -8.21
CA MET A 1 10.12 10.40 -8.06
C MET A 1 11.54 10.61 -7.55
N SER A 2 11.92 10.02 -6.42
CA SER A 2 13.28 10.11 -5.84
C SER A 2 14.16 8.96 -6.35
N PHE A 3 15.49 9.19 -6.40
CA PHE A 3 16.53 8.24 -6.85
C PHE A 3 17.67 8.08 -5.84
N GLU A 4 17.49 8.59 -4.62
CA GLU A 4 18.52 8.52 -3.57
C GLU A 4 18.79 7.05 -3.19
N PRO A 5 20.05 6.69 -2.87
CA PRO A 5 20.36 5.35 -2.39
C PRO A 5 19.53 4.97 -1.16
N LEU A 6 19.01 3.74 -1.14
CA LEU A 6 18.21 3.22 -0.04
C LEU A 6 19.10 2.50 0.97
N SER A 7 18.87 2.77 2.25
CA SER A 7 19.41 1.99 3.37
C SER A 7 18.33 1.08 3.91
N PHE A 8 18.66 -0.19 4.10
CA PHE A 8 17.77 -1.21 4.65
C PHE A 8 18.20 -1.65 6.06
N GLU A 9 19.19 -0.96 6.65
CA GLU A 9 19.61 -1.18 8.04
C GLU A 9 18.47 -1.11 9.06
N PRO A 10 17.44 -0.23 8.92
CA PRO A 10 16.30 -0.24 9.84
C PRO A 10 15.51 -1.57 9.86
N ILE A 11 15.58 -2.37 8.80
CA ILE A 11 14.92 -3.69 8.73
C ILE A 11 15.74 -4.77 9.46
N LYS A 12 17.05 -4.56 9.54
CA LYS A 12 18.00 -5.45 10.23
C LYS A 12 18.09 -5.17 11.72
N ASP A 13 17.38 -4.16 12.21
CA ASP A 13 17.37 -3.80 13.63
C ASP A 13 16.67 -4.89 14.46
N ASP A 14 17.46 -5.60 15.25
CA ASP A 14 17.03 -6.69 16.12
C ASP A 14 16.00 -6.23 17.17
N GLU A 15 15.98 -4.94 17.52
CA GLU A 15 15.06 -4.39 18.53
C GLU A 15 13.59 -4.46 18.10
N ARG A 16 13.31 -4.49 16.80
CA ARG A 16 11.94 -4.63 16.26
C ARG A 16 11.57 -6.07 15.89
N SER A 17 12.50 -7.01 15.99
CA SER A 17 12.34 -8.45 15.64
C SER A 17 11.62 -8.70 14.29
N VAL A 18 11.81 -7.79 13.33
CA VAL A 18 11.08 -7.82 12.06
C VAL A 18 11.47 -9.05 11.25
N LEU A 19 12.77 -9.34 11.19
CA LEU A 19 13.34 -10.52 10.57
C LEU A 19 13.89 -11.45 11.65
N ASN A 20 13.54 -12.73 11.61
CA ASN A 20 13.79 -13.69 12.69
C ASN A 20 14.40 -15.01 12.22
N SER A 21 14.95 -15.04 11.00
CA SER A 21 15.64 -16.22 10.45
C SER A 21 16.70 -15.82 9.43
N ASP A 22 17.74 -16.64 9.30
CA ASP A 22 18.81 -16.46 8.30
C ASP A 22 18.24 -16.38 6.88
N ALA A 23 17.23 -17.19 6.57
CA ALA A 23 16.56 -17.16 5.27
C ALA A 23 15.90 -15.80 4.97
N GLN A 24 15.34 -15.12 5.97
CA GLN A 24 14.78 -13.78 5.79
C GLN A 24 15.86 -12.72 5.55
N LEU A 25 17.01 -12.84 6.22
CA LEU A 25 18.17 -11.96 6.00
C LEU A 25 18.81 -12.17 4.63
N ASP A 26 18.89 -13.42 4.16
CA ASP A 26 19.36 -13.75 2.82
C ASP A 26 18.42 -13.17 1.75
N ILE A 27 17.10 -13.34 1.92
CA ILE A 27 16.10 -12.76 1.00
C ILE A 27 16.18 -11.23 1.02
N LEU A 28 16.36 -10.59 2.19
CA LEU A 28 16.57 -9.14 2.27
C LEU A 28 17.82 -8.73 1.47
N THR A 29 18.91 -9.47 1.60
CA THR A 29 20.14 -9.22 0.83
C THR A 29 19.89 -9.30 -0.68
N LEU A 30 19.01 -10.20 -1.14
CA LEU A 30 18.58 -10.24 -2.54
C LEU A 30 17.82 -8.97 -2.96
N PHE A 31 16.91 -8.47 -2.12
CA PHE A 31 16.21 -7.20 -2.38
C PHE A 31 17.19 -6.03 -2.45
N GLU A 32 18.10 -5.93 -1.48
CA GLU A 32 19.13 -4.89 -1.42
C GLU A 32 19.98 -4.89 -2.70
N ALA A 33 20.49 -6.07 -3.08
CA ALA A 33 21.30 -6.24 -4.27
C ALA A 33 20.54 -5.84 -5.54
N ALA A 34 19.29 -6.28 -5.68
CA ALA A 34 18.48 -5.96 -6.86
C ALA A 34 18.17 -4.46 -6.96
N ILE A 35 17.73 -3.84 -5.86
CA ILE A 35 17.35 -2.43 -5.84
C ILE A 35 18.59 -1.53 -6.04
N ASN A 36 19.73 -1.88 -5.44
CA ASN A 36 20.95 -1.06 -5.51
C ASN A 36 21.91 -1.43 -6.65
N SER A 37 21.60 -2.44 -7.48
CA SER A 37 22.46 -2.98 -8.57
C SER A 37 22.98 -1.97 -9.61
N SER A 38 22.32 -0.82 -9.76
CA SER A 38 22.67 0.22 -10.75
C SER A 38 22.13 1.58 -10.30
N SER A 39 22.85 2.66 -10.62
CA SER A 39 22.41 4.03 -10.33
C SER A 39 21.26 4.50 -11.23
N TYR A 40 21.06 3.87 -12.39
CA TYR A 40 19.93 4.14 -13.26
C TYR A 40 18.70 3.32 -12.86
N PRO A 41 17.49 3.93 -12.83
CA PRO A 41 16.24 3.27 -12.46
C PRO A 41 15.74 2.38 -13.61
N ASN A 42 16.35 1.21 -13.80
CA ASN A 42 15.82 0.18 -14.69
C ASN A 42 14.93 -0.79 -13.90
N ILE A 43 13.65 -0.44 -13.75
CA ILE A 43 12.68 -1.20 -12.95
C ILE A 43 12.59 -2.66 -13.41
N ASP A 44 12.51 -2.89 -14.72
CA ASP A 44 12.36 -4.24 -15.29
C ASP A 44 13.61 -5.11 -15.05
N GLU A 45 14.80 -4.54 -15.23
CA GLU A 45 16.06 -5.27 -15.03
C GLU A 45 16.26 -5.64 -13.56
N LYS A 46 16.04 -4.69 -12.65
CA LYS A 46 16.16 -4.89 -11.21
C LYS A 46 15.19 -5.95 -10.70
N ALA A 47 13.92 -5.87 -11.12
CA ALA A 47 12.90 -6.84 -10.73
C ALA A 47 13.18 -8.24 -11.31
N LYS A 48 13.60 -8.34 -12.58
CA LYS A 48 14.00 -9.63 -13.18
C LYS A 48 15.19 -10.24 -12.46
N ARG A 49 16.18 -9.41 -12.10
CA ARG A 49 17.37 -9.88 -11.38
C ARG A 49 16.99 -10.49 -10.03
N PHE A 50 16.15 -9.80 -9.25
CA PHE A 50 15.62 -10.33 -7.99
C PHE A 50 14.93 -11.69 -8.18
N VAL A 51 14.01 -11.78 -9.14
CA VAL A 51 13.22 -13.01 -9.37
C VAL A 51 14.12 -14.18 -9.75
N ILE A 52 15.13 -13.96 -10.60
CA ILE A 52 16.11 -14.99 -10.97
C ILE A 52 16.88 -15.47 -9.74
N ASP A 53 17.39 -14.54 -8.94
CA ASP A 53 18.20 -14.86 -7.77
C ASP A 53 17.36 -15.55 -6.67
N LEU A 54 16.09 -15.14 -6.48
CA LEU A 54 15.18 -15.78 -5.54
C LEU A 54 14.75 -17.19 -5.97
N VAL A 55 14.45 -17.39 -7.25
CA VAL A 55 14.10 -18.73 -7.77
C VAL A 55 15.31 -19.68 -7.62
N ALA A 56 16.52 -19.19 -7.88
CA ALA A 56 17.73 -19.97 -7.62
C ALA A 56 17.88 -20.31 -6.13
N PHE A 57 17.71 -19.32 -5.24
CA PHE A 57 17.73 -19.51 -3.78
C PHE A 57 16.69 -20.53 -3.30
N ALA A 58 15.50 -20.56 -3.91
CA ALA A 58 14.43 -21.50 -3.54
C ALA A 58 14.69 -22.94 -4.02
N LEU A 59 15.38 -23.13 -5.15
CA LEU A 59 15.70 -24.45 -5.71
C LEU A 59 16.92 -25.09 -5.06
N GLU A 60 17.90 -24.26 -4.70
CA GLU A 60 19.10 -24.71 -4.03
C GLU A 60 18.75 -25.00 -2.57
N GLY A 61 19.10 -26.18 -2.03
CA GLY A 61 18.95 -26.51 -0.60
C GLY A 61 19.75 -25.61 0.36
N LYS A 62 20.13 -24.40 -0.08
CA LYS A 62 20.76 -23.31 0.64
C LYS A 62 19.82 -22.66 1.64
N SER A 63 18.52 -22.58 1.35
CA SER A 63 17.54 -22.01 2.28
C SER A 63 17.29 -22.90 3.49
N GLY A 64 17.45 -24.23 3.34
CA GLY A 64 17.03 -25.21 4.34
C GLY A 64 15.50 -25.28 4.54
N LEU A 65 14.73 -24.58 3.71
CA LEU A 65 13.28 -24.42 3.79
C LEU A 65 12.58 -25.11 2.61
N ASP A 66 11.33 -25.52 2.82
CA ASP A 66 10.46 -25.92 1.71
C ASP A 66 9.94 -24.70 0.92
N ALA A 67 9.31 -24.97 -0.22
CA ALA A 67 8.83 -23.94 -1.14
C ALA A 67 7.81 -22.97 -0.50
N ASP A 68 6.93 -23.48 0.36
CA ASP A 68 5.90 -22.68 1.03
C ASP A 68 6.53 -21.77 2.09
N ALA A 69 7.51 -22.28 2.84
CA ALA A 69 8.27 -21.52 3.82
C ALA A 69 9.12 -20.41 3.16
N VAL A 70 9.72 -20.67 1.99
CA VAL A 70 10.43 -19.63 1.21
C VAL A 70 9.46 -18.56 0.71
N ALA A 71 8.27 -18.96 0.21
CA ALA A 71 7.25 -18.01 -0.23
C ALA A 71 6.76 -17.13 0.93
N SER A 72 6.45 -17.74 2.08
CA SER A 72 6.05 -17.03 3.29
C SER A 72 7.12 -16.05 3.77
N ALA A 73 8.39 -16.47 3.81
CA ALA A 73 9.51 -15.61 4.19
C ALA A 73 9.66 -14.44 3.20
N THR A 74 9.49 -14.69 1.90
CA THR A 74 9.57 -13.67 0.85
C THR A 74 8.49 -12.60 1.02
N TRP A 75 7.24 -12.97 1.28
CA TRP A 75 6.17 -12.01 1.50
C TRP A 75 6.40 -11.16 2.73
N LYS A 76 6.89 -11.76 3.82
CA LYS A 76 7.25 -11.03 5.04
C LYS A 76 8.35 -10.01 4.76
N VAL A 77 9.44 -10.41 4.09
CA VAL A 77 10.53 -9.48 3.76
C VAL A 77 10.04 -8.39 2.82
N LEU A 78 9.33 -8.74 1.75
CA LEU A 78 8.77 -7.79 0.78
C LEU A 78 7.95 -6.68 1.45
N ILE A 79 7.03 -7.04 2.34
CA ILE A 79 6.14 -6.08 3.02
C ILE A 79 6.95 -5.11 3.90
N ASN A 80 7.92 -5.61 4.65
CA ASN A 80 8.78 -4.76 5.49
C ASN A 80 9.76 -3.93 4.65
N THR A 81 10.25 -4.46 3.53
CA THR A 81 11.03 -3.69 2.55
C THR A 81 10.18 -2.54 1.99
N ALA A 82 8.92 -2.80 1.63
CA ALA A 82 8.02 -1.79 1.11
C ALA A 82 7.72 -0.67 2.12
N SER A 83 7.64 -0.98 3.42
CA SER A 83 7.43 0.04 4.46
C SER A 83 8.64 0.95 4.66
N CYS A 84 9.86 0.48 4.39
CA CYS A 84 11.07 1.29 4.58
C CYS A 84 11.45 2.13 3.35
N ILE A 85 10.87 1.86 2.18
CA ILE A 85 11.14 2.65 0.97
C ILE A 85 10.17 3.84 0.93
N PRO A 86 10.64 5.10 0.80
CA PRO A 86 9.75 6.25 0.66
C PRO A 86 8.71 6.04 -0.46
N GLY A 87 7.43 6.32 -0.19
CA GLY A 87 6.33 6.03 -1.12
C GLY A 87 6.49 6.60 -2.54
N ARG A 88 7.30 7.66 -2.70
CA ARG A 88 7.58 8.32 -3.99
C ARG A 88 8.96 7.99 -4.58
N HIS A 89 9.62 6.99 -4.04
CA HIS A 89 10.88 6.45 -4.56
C HIS A 89 10.62 5.34 -5.59
N TYR A 90 11.43 5.27 -6.66
CA TYR A 90 11.25 4.28 -7.75
C TYR A 90 11.36 2.82 -7.27
N GLY A 91 12.01 2.59 -6.13
CA GLY A 91 12.11 1.29 -5.47
C GLY A 91 10.74 0.67 -5.19
N GLN A 92 9.70 1.48 -4.94
CA GLN A 92 8.33 0.99 -4.82
C GLN A 92 7.85 0.31 -6.11
N ASP A 93 8.15 0.90 -7.25
CA ASP A 93 7.77 0.36 -8.57
C ASP A 93 8.57 -0.91 -8.90
N VAL A 94 9.82 -1.01 -8.42
CA VAL A 94 10.61 -2.27 -8.47
C VAL A 94 9.91 -3.37 -7.69
N LEU A 95 9.45 -3.11 -6.46
CA LEU A 95 8.74 -4.10 -5.64
C LEU A 95 7.43 -4.55 -6.30
N VAL A 96 6.66 -3.62 -6.88
CA VAL A 96 5.42 -3.95 -7.61
C VAL A 96 5.72 -4.85 -8.79
N LYS A 97 6.79 -4.54 -9.54
CA LYS A 97 7.22 -5.35 -10.67
C LYS A 97 7.69 -6.74 -10.23
N ILE A 98 8.37 -6.85 -9.08
CA ILE A 98 8.77 -8.14 -8.49
C ILE A 98 7.53 -9.00 -8.24
N VAL A 99 6.49 -8.47 -7.58
CA VAL A 99 5.24 -9.23 -7.35
C VAL A 99 4.67 -9.73 -8.67
N SER A 100 4.53 -8.86 -9.67
CA SER A 100 4.01 -9.25 -10.99
C SER A 100 4.83 -10.35 -11.66
N LEU A 101 6.15 -10.32 -11.55
CA LEU A 101 7.03 -11.32 -12.17
C LEU A 101 7.03 -12.64 -11.39
N LEU A 102 6.92 -12.61 -10.06
CA LEU A 102 6.84 -13.81 -9.24
C LEU A 102 5.61 -14.64 -9.57
N GLY A 103 4.44 -14.02 -9.82
CA GLY A 103 3.24 -14.76 -10.24
C GLY A 103 3.41 -15.59 -11.52
N ALA A 104 4.43 -15.27 -12.33
CA ALA A 104 4.80 -16.02 -13.54
C ALA A 104 6.02 -16.94 -13.35
N ALA A 105 6.64 -16.98 -12.16
CA ALA A 105 7.93 -17.61 -11.90
C ALA A 105 7.85 -19.08 -11.43
N GLY A 106 6.91 -19.86 -11.98
CA GLY A 106 6.72 -21.28 -11.65
C GLY A 106 5.70 -21.55 -10.54
N ASP A 107 5.51 -22.83 -10.22
CA ASP A 107 4.37 -23.27 -9.39
C ASP A 107 4.41 -22.77 -7.94
N THR A 108 5.60 -22.57 -7.36
CA THR A 108 5.78 -22.04 -5.98
C THR A 108 5.11 -20.69 -5.76
N TRP A 109 5.02 -19.86 -6.80
CA TRP A 109 4.60 -18.47 -6.70
C TRP A 109 3.24 -18.21 -7.36
N LYS A 110 2.70 -19.24 -8.03
CA LYS A 110 1.46 -19.16 -8.76
C LYS A 110 0.31 -18.81 -7.82
N ASP A 111 -0.52 -17.86 -8.24
CA ASP A 111 -1.66 -17.37 -7.46
C ASP A 111 -1.28 -16.74 -6.09
N TYR A 112 0.01 -16.42 -5.88
CA TYR A 112 0.54 -15.72 -4.71
C TYR A 112 0.18 -16.37 -3.36
N PRO A 113 0.62 -17.63 -3.11
CA PRO A 113 0.19 -18.38 -1.94
C PRO A 113 0.57 -17.66 -0.65
N GLY A 114 -0.40 -17.48 0.24
CA GLY A 114 -0.20 -16.80 1.53
C GLY A 114 -0.01 -15.28 1.46
N PHE A 115 0.13 -14.66 0.28
CA PHE A 115 0.42 -13.22 0.19
C PHE A 115 -0.71 -12.36 0.75
N GLY A 116 -1.96 -12.70 0.43
CA GLY A 116 -3.14 -11.99 0.96
C GLY A 116 -3.27 -12.10 2.49
N ILE A 117 -2.92 -13.26 3.05
CA ILE A 117 -2.91 -13.48 4.51
C ILE A 117 -1.83 -12.63 5.15
N ALA A 118 -0.59 -12.69 4.64
CA ALA A 118 0.52 -11.90 5.13
C ALA A 118 0.21 -10.39 5.08
N MET A 119 -0.43 -9.90 4.01
CA MET A 119 -0.81 -8.49 3.92
C MET A 119 -1.88 -8.12 4.96
N ARG A 120 -2.90 -8.98 5.15
CA ARG A 120 -3.96 -8.75 6.14
C ARG A 120 -3.42 -8.70 7.57
N GLU A 121 -2.49 -9.59 7.91
CA GLU A 121 -1.81 -9.58 9.23
C GLU A 121 -1.05 -8.28 9.47
N ASN A 122 -0.35 -7.77 8.45
CA ASN A 122 0.34 -6.48 8.54
C ASN A 122 -0.62 -5.29 8.64
N TRP A 123 -1.82 -5.38 8.06
CA TRP A 123 -2.86 -4.36 8.25
C TRP A 123 -3.36 -4.26 9.69
N ASN A 124 -3.23 -5.34 10.48
CA ASN A 124 -3.56 -5.32 11.90
C ASN A 124 -2.49 -4.61 12.77
N ARG A 125 -1.31 -4.32 12.21
CA ARG A 125 -0.19 -3.59 12.86
C ARG A 125 -0.20 -2.09 12.56
N SER A 126 -1.36 -1.56 12.18
CA SER A 126 -1.53 -0.18 11.72
C SER A 126 -1.42 0.80 12.90
N PRO A 127 -0.46 1.75 12.92
CA PRO A 127 -0.30 2.72 14.01
C PRO A 127 -1.42 3.77 14.06
N VAL A 128 -2.27 3.77 13.03
CA VAL A 128 -3.40 4.67 12.93
C VAL A 128 -4.70 4.01 13.38
N PHE A 129 -4.66 2.79 13.91
CA PHE A 129 -5.78 2.10 14.53
C PHE A 129 -5.52 1.97 16.05
N GLN A 130 -6.36 2.56 16.90
CA GLN A 130 -6.19 2.45 18.36
C GLN A 130 -6.89 1.19 18.86
N LEU A 131 -6.14 0.14 19.18
CA LEU A 131 -6.62 -1.01 19.96
C LEU A 131 -5.53 -1.46 20.96
N GLY A 132 -5.49 -0.82 22.12
CA GLY A 132 -4.78 -1.31 23.33
C GLY A 132 -3.27 -1.06 23.38
N ASP A 133 -2.74 -0.98 24.61
CA ASP A 133 -1.37 -0.58 24.97
C ASP A 133 -0.26 -1.61 24.66
N ASP A 134 -0.49 -2.60 23.78
CA ASP A 134 0.56 -3.55 23.38
C ASP A 134 1.24 -3.07 22.08
N ASP A 135 2.03 -1.99 22.20
CA ASP A 135 2.79 -1.30 21.14
C ASP A 135 3.93 -2.15 20.51
N GLU A 136 4.05 -3.44 20.84
CA GLU A 136 5.13 -4.29 20.32
C GLU A 136 4.88 -4.66 18.85
N GLY A 137 5.63 -3.99 17.96
CA GLY A 137 5.72 -4.35 16.55
C GLY A 137 4.82 -3.56 15.60
N GLU A 138 4.26 -2.42 15.99
CA GLU A 138 3.54 -1.54 15.07
C GLU A 138 4.46 -0.85 14.05
N PHE A 139 3.94 -0.54 12.88
CA PHE A 139 4.65 0.34 11.93
C PHE A 139 4.72 1.76 12.48
N THR A 140 5.77 2.51 12.18
CA THR A 140 5.74 3.98 12.32
C THR A 140 4.74 4.59 11.34
N LEU A 141 4.38 5.85 11.56
CA LEU A 141 3.53 6.60 10.64
C LEU A 141 4.09 6.68 9.20
N ASP A 142 5.41 6.83 9.06
CA ASP A 142 6.08 6.86 7.75
C ASP A 142 6.11 5.48 7.10
N GLU A 143 6.38 4.44 7.88
CA GLU A 143 6.33 3.05 7.41
C GLU A 143 4.95 2.67 6.91
N TRP A 144 3.91 3.08 7.64
CA TRP A 144 2.53 2.88 7.25
C TRP A 144 2.18 3.61 5.95
N LEU A 145 2.61 4.86 5.81
CA LEU A 145 2.42 5.64 4.59
C LEU A 145 3.10 4.98 3.38
N ASN A 146 4.34 4.53 3.55
CA ASN A 146 5.12 3.85 2.52
C ASN A 146 4.49 2.53 2.09
N LEU A 147 4.07 1.70 3.06
CA LEU A 147 3.38 0.44 2.78
C LEU A 147 2.07 0.66 2.03
N ASN A 148 1.29 1.66 2.41
CA ASN A 148 0.05 1.99 1.69
C ASN A 148 0.32 2.46 0.27
N SER A 149 1.36 3.27 0.07
CA SER A 149 1.79 3.69 -1.26
C SER A 149 2.14 2.47 -2.13
N PHE A 150 2.89 1.50 -1.58
CA PHE A 150 3.19 0.23 -2.27
C PHE A 150 1.92 -0.53 -2.66
N VAL A 151 1.04 -0.80 -1.69
CA VAL A 151 -0.13 -1.66 -1.91
C VAL A 151 -1.14 -1.02 -2.85
N ALA A 152 -1.27 0.31 -2.83
CA ALA A 152 -2.12 1.04 -3.76
C ALA A 152 -1.73 0.84 -5.24
N ARG A 153 -0.47 0.49 -5.51
CA ARG A 153 0.02 0.16 -6.87
C ARG A 153 -0.24 -1.29 -7.29
N LEU A 154 -0.48 -2.20 -6.34
CA LEU A 154 -0.70 -3.62 -6.63
C LEU A 154 -2.04 -3.88 -7.33
N GLY A 155 -2.99 -2.95 -7.20
CA GLY A 155 -4.23 -2.96 -7.99
C GLY A 155 -5.43 -3.56 -7.27
N LYS A 156 -6.26 -4.29 -8.02
CA LYS A 156 -7.64 -4.64 -7.61
C LYS A 156 -7.67 -5.59 -6.41
N GLU A 157 -6.67 -6.46 -6.32
CA GLU A 157 -6.55 -7.51 -5.31
C GLU A 157 -6.58 -6.96 -3.87
N PHE A 158 -6.10 -5.73 -3.69
CA PHE A 158 -6.04 -5.06 -2.38
C PHE A 158 -6.90 -3.80 -2.31
N ILE A 159 -7.79 -3.58 -3.28
CA ILE A 159 -8.58 -2.34 -3.37
C ILE A 159 -9.49 -2.14 -2.15
N SER A 160 -9.90 -3.22 -1.47
CA SER A 160 -10.65 -3.16 -0.22
C SER A 160 -9.89 -2.43 0.90
N PHE A 161 -8.56 -2.51 0.91
CA PHE A 161 -7.74 -1.78 1.89
C PHE A 161 -7.78 -0.29 1.60
N GLY A 162 -7.74 0.09 0.32
CA GLY A 162 -7.96 1.48 -0.09
C GLY A 162 -9.30 2.04 0.39
N LEU A 163 -10.37 1.25 0.33
CA LEU A 163 -11.67 1.68 0.88
C LEU A 163 -11.59 1.96 2.38
N TRP A 164 -10.91 1.10 3.14
CA TRP A 164 -10.75 1.28 4.59
C TRP A 164 -9.92 2.52 4.91
N GLU A 165 -8.83 2.74 4.18
CA GLU A 165 -7.97 3.90 4.41
C GLU A 165 -8.62 5.21 3.97
N LEU A 166 -9.35 5.23 2.86
CA LEU A 166 -10.15 6.39 2.44
C LEU A 166 -11.22 6.73 3.48
N ARG A 167 -11.88 5.70 4.04
CA ARG A 167 -12.82 5.90 5.14
C ARG A 167 -12.12 6.50 6.37
N ASN A 168 -10.96 5.98 6.75
CA ASN A 168 -10.21 6.45 7.92
C ASN A 168 -9.72 7.89 7.76
N GLY A 169 -9.22 8.25 6.57
CA GLY A 169 -8.65 9.57 6.29
C GLY A 169 -9.66 10.65 5.92
N LEU A 170 -10.77 10.29 5.27
CA LEU A 170 -11.70 11.26 4.67
C LEU A 170 -13.11 11.20 5.28
N GLU A 171 -13.59 10.04 5.72
CA GLU A 171 -14.97 9.90 6.20
C GLU A 171 -15.09 9.89 7.73
N GLY A 172 -13.96 9.85 8.44
CA GLY A 172 -13.92 9.88 9.89
C GLY A 172 -14.20 11.27 10.47
N LEU A 173 -14.92 11.31 11.59
CA LEU A 173 -15.02 12.51 12.45
C LEU A 173 -13.68 12.84 13.11
N LYS A 174 -12.67 11.98 13.02
CA LYS A 174 -11.40 12.06 13.75
C LYS A 174 -10.45 13.18 13.32
N ALA A 175 -10.73 13.89 12.21
CA ALA A 175 -10.09 15.18 11.97
C ALA A 175 -10.60 16.27 12.94
N GLU A 176 -11.71 16.00 13.63
CA GLU A 176 -12.46 16.93 14.49
C GLU A 176 -12.68 16.38 15.92
N GLU A 177 -12.40 15.09 16.21
CA GLU A 177 -12.41 14.54 17.58
C GLU A 177 -11.08 14.84 18.31
N GLU A 178 -11.17 15.61 19.40
CA GLU A 178 -10.10 16.27 20.19
C GLU A 178 -8.95 15.38 20.74
N SER A 179 -8.89 14.07 20.46
CA SER A 179 -8.00 13.14 21.16
C SER A 179 -6.90 12.47 20.33
N ALA A 180 -6.89 12.59 19.00
CA ALA A 180 -5.84 11.99 18.17
C ALA A 180 -4.67 12.96 17.95
N PRO A 181 -3.39 12.52 18.05
CA PRO A 181 -2.25 13.37 17.71
C PRO A 181 -2.34 13.90 16.27
N GLU A 182 -1.97 15.17 16.04
CA GLU A 182 -2.01 15.83 14.73
C GLU A 182 -1.26 15.02 13.65
N ALA A 183 -0.11 14.44 14.02
CA ALA A 183 0.67 13.58 13.13
C ALA A 183 -0.13 12.35 12.64
N VAL A 184 -0.91 11.71 13.52
CA VAL A 184 -1.75 10.56 13.17
C VAL A 184 -2.87 10.98 12.21
N VAL A 185 -3.52 12.11 12.49
CA VAL A 185 -4.57 12.66 11.61
C VAL A 185 -3.97 12.99 10.23
N ASN A 186 -2.83 13.67 10.22
CA ASN A 186 -2.14 14.03 8.98
C ASN A 186 -1.73 12.80 8.17
N THR A 187 -1.17 11.78 8.81
CA THR A 187 -0.79 10.53 8.14
C THR A 187 -2.00 9.82 7.54
N ARG A 188 -3.15 9.78 8.21
CA ARG A 188 -4.37 9.19 7.61
C ARG A 188 -4.80 9.92 6.33
N ILE A 189 -4.71 11.24 6.31
CA ILE A 189 -5.01 12.04 5.12
C ILE A 189 -4.01 11.74 4.01
N LEU A 190 -2.71 11.69 4.33
CA LEU A 190 -1.67 11.36 3.36
C LEU A 190 -1.81 9.94 2.81
N VAL A 191 -2.16 8.96 3.64
CA VAL A 191 -2.43 7.59 3.20
C VAL A 191 -3.62 7.56 2.23
N ALA A 192 -4.73 8.20 2.57
CA ALA A 192 -5.90 8.30 1.68
C ALA A 192 -5.53 8.96 0.34
N THR A 193 -4.66 9.98 0.40
CA THR A 193 -4.13 10.69 -0.76
C THR A 193 -3.26 9.77 -1.63
N GLU A 194 -2.38 8.95 -1.03
CA GLU A 194 -1.58 7.95 -1.76
C GLU A 194 -2.46 6.92 -2.48
N TRP A 195 -3.52 6.44 -1.83
CA TRP A 195 -4.47 5.52 -2.46
C TRP A 195 -5.14 6.13 -3.70
N ILE A 196 -5.49 7.42 -3.65
CA ILE A 196 -6.01 8.13 -4.82
C ILE A 196 -4.91 8.28 -5.88
N ILE A 197 -3.70 8.69 -5.51
CA ILE A 197 -2.66 8.99 -6.50
C ILE A 197 -2.17 7.72 -7.21
N GLN A 198 -1.97 6.63 -6.47
CA GLN A 198 -1.42 5.39 -7.02
C GLN A 198 -2.51 4.44 -7.54
N GLY A 199 -3.65 4.38 -6.83
CA GLY A 199 -4.75 3.44 -7.10
C GLY A 199 -6.00 4.09 -7.71
N GLY A 200 -6.00 5.40 -7.95
CA GLY A 200 -7.20 6.18 -8.31
C GLY A 200 -7.97 5.66 -9.52
N ARG A 201 -7.27 5.15 -10.54
CA ARG A 201 -7.91 4.55 -11.72
C ARG A 201 -8.72 3.30 -11.35
N GLY A 202 -8.17 2.45 -10.47
CA GLY A 202 -8.86 1.28 -9.94
C GLY A 202 -10.05 1.68 -9.07
N LEU A 203 -9.86 2.65 -8.18
CA LEU A 203 -10.91 3.16 -7.29
C LEU A 203 -12.10 3.76 -8.09
N LEU A 204 -11.84 4.58 -9.10
CA LEU A 204 -12.89 5.12 -9.97
C LEU A 204 -13.61 4.01 -10.73
N ARG A 205 -12.88 3.03 -11.28
CA ARG A 205 -13.47 1.88 -11.97
C ARG A 205 -14.43 1.11 -11.04
N GLU A 206 -14.00 0.77 -9.83
CA GLU A 206 -14.85 0.05 -8.87
C GLU A 206 -16.05 0.92 -8.42
N SER A 207 -15.88 2.25 -8.36
CA SER A 207 -16.97 3.19 -8.06
C SER A 207 -18.01 3.29 -9.18
N LEU A 208 -17.58 3.23 -10.45
CA LEU A 208 -18.48 3.15 -11.60
C LEU A 208 -19.26 1.82 -11.62
N LEU A 209 -18.64 0.74 -11.14
CA LEU A 209 -19.24 -0.59 -11.08
C LEU A 209 -20.12 -0.82 -9.83
N ASN A 210 -20.21 0.14 -8.93
CA ASN A 210 -20.87 -0.01 -7.62
C ASN A 210 -20.37 -1.24 -6.84
N ALA A 211 -19.06 -1.51 -6.89
CA ALA A 211 -18.48 -2.71 -6.30
C ALA A 211 -18.66 -2.75 -4.76
N LEU A 212 -18.78 -3.96 -4.21
CA LEU A 212 -19.00 -4.23 -2.78
C LEU A 212 -20.33 -3.72 -2.19
N SER A 213 -21.22 -3.14 -3.00
CA SER A 213 -22.55 -2.67 -2.57
C SER A 213 -23.49 -3.79 -2.10
N HIS A 214 -23.29 -5.01 -2.60
CA HIS A 214 -24.13 -6.18 -2.31
C HIS A 214 -23.47 -7.23 -1.42
N GLU A 215 -22.22 -7.02 -1.00
CA GLU A 215 -21.51 -7.97 -0.15
C GLU A 215 -22.22 -8.18 1.20
N PRO A 216 -22.14 -9.38 1.80
CA PRO A 216 -22.75 -9.64 3.10
C PRO A 216 -22.30 -8.64 4.16
N ASP A 217 -23.22 -8.18 5.00
CA ASP A 217 -22.91 -7.29 6.12
C ASP A 217 -22.37 -8.08 7.31
N SER A 218 -21.16 -8.63 7.18
CA SER A 218 -20.42 -9.23 8.29
C SER A 218 -19.52 -8.19 8.91
N GLY A 219 -20.07 -7.35 9.79
CA GLY A 219 -19.31 -6.37 10.56
C GLY A 219 -19.01 -5.05 9.83
N SER A 220 -19.87 -4.63 8.88
CA SER A 220 -19.78 -3.34 8.19
C SER A 220 -18.40 -2.97 7.57
N PRO A 221 -17.62 -3.92 6.98
CA PRO A 221 -16.32 -3.61 6.38
C PRO A 221 -16.43 -2.64 5.19
N TRP A 222 -17.62 -2.55 4.57
CA TRP A 222 -17.88 -1.74 3.38
C TRP A 222 -18.61 -0.43 3.66
N SER A 223 -19.07 -0.23 4.90
CA SER A 223 -19.89 0.92 5.28
C SER A 223 -19.10 2.24 5.20
N GLY A 224 -19.84 3.33 5.01
CA GLY A 224 -19.35 4.70 5.17
C GLY A 224 -18.81 4.97 6.57
N GLY A 225 -17.87 5.90 6.67
CA GLY A 225 -17.54 6.57 7.93
C GLY A 225 -18.62 7.60 8.31
N PRO A 226 -18.57 8.17 9.52
CA PRO A 226 -19.68 8.97 10.04
C PRO A 226 -19.95 10.27 9.24
N LEU A 227 -18.97 10.79 8.49
CA LEU A 227 -19.16 11.95 7.62
C LEU A 227 -19.79 11.59 6.26
N PHE A 228 -19.89 10.31 5.92
CA PHE A 228 -20.48 9.84 4.67
C PHE A 228 -21.75 9.01 4.94
N PRO A 229 -22.95 9.63 4.90
CA PRO A 229 -24.22 8.94 5.15
C PRO A 229 -24.74 8.15 3.93
N GLY A 230 -23.97 8.09 2.83
CA GLY A 230 -24.38 7.48 1.57
C GLY A 230 -24.27 5.95 1.57
N ALA A 231 -24.42 5.35 0.37
CA ALA A 231 -24.45 3.91 0.21
C ALA A 231 -23.08 3.23 0.48
N ARG A 232 -23.11 2.00 1.01
CA ARG A 232 -21.90 1.18 1.26
C ARG A 232 -21.17 0.78 -0.03
N GLY A 233 -19.93 0.34 0.14
CA GLY A 233 -19.05 -0.08 -0.96
C GLY A 233 -18.46 1.09 -1.73
N PHE A 234 -17.99 0.82 -2.94
CA PHE A 234 -17.56 1.83 -3.90
C PHE A 234 -18.79 2.35 -4.67
N ASN A 235 -18.88 3.66 -4.86
CA ASN A 235 -19.89 4.29 -5.72
C ASN A 235 -19.47 5.73 -6.06
N LEU A 236 -20.09 6.31 -7.09
CA LEU A 236 -19.76 7.66 -7.56
C LEU A 236 -20.08 8.76 -6.54
N GLU A 237 -21.10 8.56 -5.70
CA GLU A 237 -21.43 9.50 -4.61
C GLU A 237 -20.27 9.60 -3.62
N ARG A 238 -19.72 8.44 -3.22
CA ARG A 238 -18.59 8.31 -2.30
C ARG A 238 -17.29 8.83 -2.92
N TRP A 239 -17.05 8.54 -4.20
CA TRP A 239 -15.94 9.12 -4.96
C TRP A 239 -16.00 10.66 -4.96
N GLY A 240 -17.16 11.23 -5.29
CA GLY A 240 -17.36 12.68 -5.27
C GLY A 240 -17.24 13.27 -3.86
N PHE A 241 -17.66 12.54 -2.82
CA PHE A 241 -17.44 12.91 -1.43
C PHE A 241 -15.95 13.01 -1.09
N TRP A 242 -15.13 12.00 -1.42
CA TRP A 242 -13.69 12.01 -1.16
C TRP A 242 -13.00 13.22 -1.79
N LYS A 243 -13.32 13.52 -3.06
CA LYS A 243 -12.76 14.69 -3.75
C LYS A 243 -13.09 16.01 -3.06
N ARG A 244 -14.35 16.19 -2.65
CA ARG A 244 -14.77 17.39 -1.91
C ARG A 244 -14.07 17.49 -0.56
N ARG A 245 -13.99 16.38 0.17
CA ARG A 245 -13.37 16.33 1.50
C ARG A 245 -11.88 16.67 1.46
N LEU A 246 -11.16 16.18 0.46
CA LEU A 246 -9.76 16.58 0.24
C LEU A 246 -9.63 18.09 0.08
N GLY A 247 -10.52 18.74 -0.69
CA GLY A 247 -10.53 20.20 -0.85
C GLY A 247 -10.87 20.97 0.45
N GLU A 248 -11.63 20.39 1.36
CA GLU A 248 -11.88 20.97 2.69
C GLU A 248 -10.65 20.84 3.58
N LEU A 249 -10.09 19.63 3.68
CA LEU A 249 -8.91 19.32 4.50
C LEU A 249 -7.69 20.12 4.05
N ARG A 250 -7.56 20.37 2.74
CA ARG A 250 -6.51 21.20 2.15
C ARG A 250 -6.36 22.59 2.79
N LYS A 251 -7.46 23.16 3.32
CA LYS A 251 -7.47 24.50 3.95
C LYS A 251 -6.89 24.49 5.36
N ALA A 252 -7.00 23.36 6.05
CA ALA A 252 -6.49 23.16 7.41
C ALA A 252 -5.17 22.37 7.43
N ALA A 253 -4.74 21.83 6.28
CA ALA A 253 -3.53 21.02 6.18
C ALA A 253 -2.25 21.83 6.38
N VAL A 254 -1.31 21.24 7.11
CA VAL A 254 0.09 21.68 7.16
C VAL A 254 0.71 21.70 5.77
N GLU A 255 1.66 22.61 5.54
CA GLU A 255 2.24 22.88 4.22
C GLU A 255 2.77 21.62 3.50
N SER A 256 3.41 20.71 4.23
CA SER A 256 3.94 19.46 3.68
C SER A 256 2.87 18.54 3.07
N SER A 257 1.62 18.66 3.52
CA SER A 257 0.51 17.80 3.13
C SER A 257 -0.41 18.44 2.08
N GLN A 258 -0.26 19.74 1.87
CA GLN A 258 -1.02 20.50 0.88
C GLN A 258 -0.77 20.00 -0.55
N LYS A 259 0.50 19.83 -0.93
CA LYS A 259 0.86 19.41 -2.29
C LYS A 259 0.34 18.00 -2.63
N PRO A 260 0.51 16.96 -1.80
CA PRO A 260 -0.10 15.67 -2.05
C PRO A 260 -1.63 15.75 -2.24
N ILE A 261 -2.33 16.54 -1.42
CA ILE A 261 -3.78 16.70 -1.55
C ILE A 261 -4.15 17.33 -2.90
N ASP A 262 -3.42 18.37 -3.33
CA ASP A 262 -3.63 19.02 -4.62
C ASP A 262 -3.43 18.01 -5.77
N GLU A 263 -2.35 17.22 -5.74
CA GLU A 263 -2.07 16.16 -6.72
C GLU A 263 -3.20 15.10 -6.79
N ALA A 264 -3.75 14.70 -5.64
CA ALA A 264 -4.87 13.75 -5.61
C ALA A 264 -6.13 14.34 -6.24
N VAL A 265 -6.50 15.59 -5.92
CA VAL A 265 -7.68 16.25 -6.48
C VAL A 265 -7.53 16.47 -7.99
N GLU A 266 -6.34 16.85 -8.44
CA GLU A 266 -6.00 16.98 -9.86
C GLU A 266 -6.15 15.65 -10.60
N LEU A 267 -5.61 14.57 -10.04
CA LEU A 267 -5.74 13.23 -10.63
C LEU A 267 -7.20 12.78 -10.69
N MET A 268 -7.98 12.98 -9.62
CA MET A 268 -9.41 12.62 -9.62
C MET A 268 -10.15 13.36 -10.75
N THR A 269 -9.86 14.65 -10.93
CA THR A 269 -10.43 15.46 -12.02
C THR A 269 -10.04 14.94 -13.40
N ALA A 270 -8.76 14.59 -13.59
CA ALA A 270 -8.27 14.05 -14.84
C ALA A 270 -8.93 12.70 -15.19
N LEU A 271 -9.08 11.81 -14.20
CA LEU A 271 -9.72 10.51 -14.37
C LEU A 271 -11.22 10.63 -14.68
N GLU A 272 -11.92 11.57 -14.04
CA GLU A 272 -13.33 11.89 -14.33
C GLU A 272 -13.50 12.39 -15.78
N ALA A 273 -12.62 13.28 -16.25
CA ALA A 273 -12.64 13.78 -17.62
C ALA A 273 -12.33 12.67 -18.64
N GLU A 274 -11.35 11.82 -18.35
CA GLU A 274 -11.03 10.65 -19.18
C GLU A 274 -12.24 9.71 -19.28
N ALA A 275 -12.91 9.43 -18.16
CA ALA A 275 -14.12 8.63 -18.13
C ALA A 275 -15.25 9.30 -18.91
N ALA A 276 -15.51 10.59 -18.77
CA ALA A 276 -16.56 11.28 -19.54
C ALA A 276 -16.29 11.21 -21.06
N ASN A 277 -15.04 11.44 -21.47
CA ASN A 277 -14.62 11.39 -22.88
C ASN A 277 -14.78 9.99 -23.49
N ALA A 278 -14.46 8.93 -22.73
CA ALA A 278 -14.61 7.55 -23.20
C ALA A 278 -16.07 7.16 -23.48
N TRP A 279 -17.04 7.86 -22.89
CA TRP A 279 -18.48 7.61 -23.03
C TRP A 279 -19.17 8.60 -23.97
N GLY A 280 -18.44 9.52 -24.61
CA GLY A 280 -18.97 10.44 -25.63
C GLY A 280 -19.90 11.52 -25.09
N VAL A 281 -19.83 11.83 -23.79
CA VAL A 281 -20.61 12.91 -23.17
C VAL A 281 -19.81 14.20 -23.28
N ASN A 282 -19.95 14.90 -24.41
CA ASN A 282 -19.54 16.31 -24.57
C ASN A 282 -20.68 17.24 -24.12
#